data_AF-A0AAN1HXY2-F1
#
_entry.id   AF-A0AAN1HXY2-F1
#
_cell.length_a   1.000
_cell.length_b   1.000
_cell.length_c   1.000
_cell.angle_alpha   90.00
_cell.angle_beta   90.00
_cell.angle_gamma   90.00
#
_symmetry.space_group_name_H-M   'P 1'
#
loop_
_entity.id
_entity.type
_entity.pdbx_description
1 polymer ?
#
loop_
_entity_poly.entity_id
_entity_poly.type
_entity_poly.pdbx_seq_one_letter_code
_entity_poly.pdbx_strand_id
1 'polypeptide(L)'
;MPDIEVAGAHVEGAEPILTPQALDFVAGLQRRCGARREELLVARTARREEISRTGRLDFLPETAEIRAAEWKVAETPAALLDRRVEITGPTDRKMTVNALNSGAQVWLADFEDATAPTWSNLVQGQANLIDAFERRIDFTSPEGKEYRLRPDAELPTVVVRPRGWHLEERHVQTCHRRGAHAIDGMAAFIPSRRDPAVNEAALAKVAADKNREAGDGFDGSWVAHPDLVPVCRTAFDSVLGDRPNQRDRPVESVEITAEQLLDVAGTEGSRTERGLHSAIAVGLRYIEAWLRGHGAVGIFNLLEDVATAEISRSQIWQWVRNDVVLEGGEKVTAELVRRLVSEELSSLRESLGDAAYDAGRWRQAGALFEQVALDGDFADFLTVPGYALLD
;
A
#
# COMPACT_ATOMS: atom_id res chain seq x y z
N MET A 1 -9.77 33.47 -14.94
CA MET A 1 -8.63 33.15 -14.05
C MET A 1 -8.53 31.63 -13.99
N PRO A 2 -7.41 31.02 -13.58
CA PRO A 2 -7.42 29.57 -13.34
C PRO A 2 -8.39 29.27 -12.20
N ASP A 3 -9.42 28.45 -12.46
CA ASP A 3 -10.41 28.01 -11.46
C ASP A 3 -9.83 26.89 -10.57
N ILE A 4 -8.65 27.11 -10.02
CA ILE A 4 -7.95 26.18 -9.13
C ILE A 4 -7.08 26.95 -8.15
N GLU A 5 -7.32 26.73 -6.87
CA GLU A 5 -6.57 27.31 -5.75
C GLU A 5 -5.61 26.25 -5.20
N VAL A 6 -4.38 26.67 -4.89
CA VAL A 6 -3.40 25.82 -4.20
C VAL A 6 -3.34 26.26 -2.75
N ALA A 7 -4.06 25.54 -1.88
CA ALA A 7 -4.16 25.87 -0.46
C ALA A 7 -3.04 25.28 0.41
N GLY A 8 -2.15 24.47 -0.19
CA GLY A 8 -0.99 23.90 0.50
C GLY A 8 0.15 24.90 0.70
N ALA A 9 0.99 24.66 1.72
CA ALA A 9 2.18 25.47 1.99
C ALA A 9 3.17 25.49 0.80
N HIS A 10 4.07 26.48 0.76
CA HIS A 10 5.17 26.44 -0.19
C HIS A 10 6.10 25.24 0.11
N VAL A 11 6.45 24.49 -0.93
CA VAL A 11 7.38 23.36 -0.90
C VAL A 11 8.57 23.73 -1.78
N GLU A 12 9.78 23.53 -1.27
CA GLU A 12 11.03 23.85 -1.99
C GLU A 12 11.14 23.00 -3.27
N GLY A 13 11.44 23.63 -4.40
CA GLY A 13 11.52 22.94 -5.69
C GLY A 13 10.16 22.55 -6.30
N ALA A 14 9.05 23.11 -5.80
CA ALA A 14 7.71 22.90 -6.35
C ALA A 14 7.41 23.70 -7.63
N GLU A 15 8.23 24.70 -7.97
CA GLU A 15 8.08 25.58 -9.12
C GLU A 15 7.88 24.83 -10.47
N PRO A 16 8.65 23.79 -10.83
CA PRO A 16 8.41 23.00 -12.03
C PRO A 16 7.14 22.11 -11.96
N ILE A 17 6.59 21.87 -10.77
CA ILE A 17 5.41 21.00 -10.55
C ILE A 17 4.12 21.83 -10.60
N LEU A 18 4.06 22.90 -9.81
CA LEU A 18 2.86 23.73 -9.61
C LEU A 18 2.80 24.87 -10.63
N THR A 19 3.23 24.61 -11.87
CA THR A 19 3.14 25.58 -12.97
C THR A 19 1.67 25.89 -13.30
N PRO A 20 1.34 27.12 -13.77
CA PRO A 20 -0.03 27.45 -14.18
C PRO A 20 -0.60 26.46 -15.21
N GLN A 21 0.23 25.96 -16.13
CA GLN A 21 -0.16 25.00 -17.15
C GLN A 21 -0.49 23.61 -16.57
N ALA A 22 0.27 23.14 -15.57
CA ALA A 22 -0.02 21.88 -14.88
C ALA A 22 -1.30 22.00 -14.04
N LEU A 23 -1.48 23.12 -13.34
CA LEU A 23 -2.69 23.40 -12.55
C LEU A 23 -3.94 23.50 -13.43
N ASP A 24 -3.88 24.22 -14.56
CA ASP A 24 -4.98 24.28 -15.53
C ASP A 24 -5.32 22.90 -16.14
N PHE A 25 -4.32 22.04 -16.36
CA PHE A 25 -4.53 20.67 -16.84
C PHE A 25 -5.26 19.80 -15.80
N VAL A 26 -4.88 19.87 -14.53
CA VAL A 26 -5.55 19.16 -13.42
C VAL A 26 -6.97 19.69 -13.21
N ALA A 27 -7.16 21.01 -13.21
CA ALA A 27 -8.50 21.62 -13.17
C ALA A 27 -9.37 21.17 -14.37
N GLY A 28 -8.75 20.99 -15.54
CA GLY A 28 -9.39 20.43 -16.73
C GLY A 28 -9.78 18.95 -16.58
N LEU A 29 -9.01 18.15 -15.83
CA LEU A 29 -9.36 16.77 -15.49
C LEU A 29 -10.57 16.72 -14.54
N GLN A 30 -10.57 17.51 -13.47
CA GLN A 30 -11.72 17.67 -12.56
C GLN A 30 -13.01 18.01 -13.29
N ARG A 31 -13.01 19.07 -14.12
CA ARG A 31 -14.20 19.49 -14.87
C ARG A 31 -14.76 18.44 -15.84
N ARG A 32 -13.97 17.40 -16.19
CA ARG A 32 -14.41 16.28 -17.05
C ARG A 32 -14.84 15.03 -16.26
N CYS A 33 -14.18 14.74 -15.14
CA CYS A 33 -14.29 13.43 -14.47
C CYS A 33 -14.78 13.50 -13.02
N GLY A 34 -14.86 14.68 -12.40
CA GLY A 34 -15.20 14.89 -10.99
C GLY A 34 -16.53 14.27 -10.58
N ALA A 35 -17.62 14.72 -11.22
CA ALA A 35 -18.98 14.22 -10.94
C ALA A 35 -19.09 12.68 -11.11
N ARG A 36 -18.33 12.08 -12.03
CA ARG A 36 -18.30 10.61 -12.21
C ARG A 36 -17.47 9.89 -11.14
N ARG A 37 -16.46 10.53 -10.52
CA ARG A 37 -15.83 10.04 -9.28
C ARG A 37 -16.87 9.99 -8.17
N GLU A 38 -17.56 11.11 -7.94
CA GLU A 38 -18.53 11.29 -6.85
C GLU A 38 -19.71 10.31 -6.97
N GLU A 39 -20.31 10.18 -8.16
CA GLU A 39 -21.34 9.19 -8.46
C GLU A 39 -20.86 7.75 -8.16
N LEU A 40 -19.63 7.41 -8.53
CA LEU A 40 -19.03 6.10 -8.28
C LEU A 40 -18.53 5.90 -6.84
N LEU A 41 -18.52 6.94 -5.99
CA LEU A 41 -18.36 6.81 -4.54
C LEU A 41 -19.73 6.56 -3.89
N VAL A 42 -20.76 7.32 -4.24
CA VAL A 42 -22.15 7.09 -3.76
C VAL A 42 -22.64 5.69 -4.13
N ALA A 43 -22.33 5.20 -5.34
CA ALA A 43 -22.65 3.84 -5.77
C ALA A 43 -21.99 2.75 -4.91
N ARG A 44 -20.84 3.00 -4.27
CA ARG A 44 -20.20 2.04 -3.34
C ARG A 44 -20.99 1.95 -2.05
N THR A 45 -21.45 3.07 -1.50
CA THR A 45 -22.28 3.10 -0.28
C THR A 45 -23.59 2.35 -0.51
N ALA A 46 -24.31 2.68 -1.59
CA ALA A 46 -25.56 2.00 -1.95
C ALA A 46 -25.35 0.48 -2.17
N ARG A 47 -24.25 0.08 -2.82
CA ARG A 47 -23.92 -1.34 -2.99
C ARG A 47 -23.54 -2.02 -1.68
N ARG A 48 -22.86 -1.35 -0.74
CA ARG A 48 -22.59 -1.90 0.61
C ARG A 48 -23.89 -2.11 1.38
N GLU A 49 -24.78 -1.13 1.40
CA GLU A 49 -26.11 -1.24 2.03
C GLU A 49 -26.91 -2.42 1.45
N GLU A 50 -26.86 -2.61 0.13
CA GLU A 50 -27.46 -3.76 -0.54
C GLU A 50 -26.85 -5.09 -0.09
N ILE A 51 -25.52 -5.20 -0.04
CA ILE A 51 -24.81 -6.40 0.43
C ILE A 51 -25.16 -6.69 1.89
N SER A 52 -25.08 -5.69 2.79
CA SER A 52 -25.41 -5.84 4.21
C SER A 52 -26.87 -6.24 4.44
N ARG A 53 -27.80 -5.77 3.59
CA ARG A 53 -29.23 -6.12 3.66
C ARG A 53 -29.56 -7.51 3.08
N THR A 54 -28.79 -7.97 2.10
CA THR A 54 -29.09 -9.23 1.36
C THR A 54 -28.22 -10.41 1.75
N GLY A 55 -27.04 -10.17 2.34
CA GLY A 55 -26.01 -11.18 2.55
C GLY A 55 -25.36 -11.70 1.27
N ARG A 56 -25.58 -11.05 0.11
CA ARG A 56 -25.14 -11.58 -1.20
C ARG A 56 -24.01 -10.79 -1.84
N LEU A 57 -22.96 -11.52 -2.20
CA LEU A 57 -21.93 -11.16 -3.16
C LEU A 57 -21.92 -12.26 -4.23
N ASP A 58 -21.92 -11.88 -5.51
CA ASP A 58 -22.17 -12.79 -6.64
C ASP A 58 -21.72 -12.15 -7.96
N PHE A 59 -21.57 -12.94 -9.03
CA PHE A 59 -21.22 -12.44 -10.35
C PHE A 59 -22.40 -11.75 -11.04
N LEU A 60 -22.18 -10.54 -11.56
CA LEU A 60 -23.21 -9.73 -12.23
C LEU A 60 -23.78 -10.43 -13.48
N PRO A 61 -25.08 -10.78 -13.55
CA PRO A 61 -25.68 -11.40 -14.73
C PRO A 61 -25.64 -10.51 -15.98
N GLU A 62 -25.79 -9.20 -15.81
CA GLU A 62 -25.87 -8.19 -16.88
C GLU A 62 -24.54 -7.97 -17.63
N THR A 63 -23.44 -8.56 -17.16
CA THR A 63 -22.13 -8.56 -17.85
C THR A 63 -21.67 -9.97 -18.25
N ALA A 64 -22.56 -10.97 -18.22
CA ALA A 64 -22.24 -12.35 -18.60
C ALA A 64 -21.74 -12.45 -20.06
N GLU A 65 -22.31 -11.68 -20.99
CA GLU A 65 -21.85 -11.63 -22.39
C GLU A 65 -20.40 -11.15 -22.53
N ILE A 66 -19.96 -10.19 -21.70
CA ILE A 66 -18.58 -9.67 -21.69
C ILE A 66 -17.59 -10.70 -21.14
N ARG A 67 -18.04 -11.58 -20.22
CA ARG A 67 -17.24 -12.70 -19.70
C ARG A 67 -17.19 -13.89 -20.65
N ALA A 68 -18.22 -14.09 -21.47
CA ALA A 68 -18.32 -15.19 -22.43
C ALA A 68 -17.73 -14.87 -23.83
N ALA A 69 -17.47 -13.60 -24.12
CA ALA A 69 -16.91 -13.17 -25.40
C ALA A 69 -15.37 -13.26 -25.45
N GLU A 70 -14.83 -13.64 -26.60
CA GLU A 70 -13.38 -13.57 -26.86
C GLU A 70 -12.95 -12.13 -27.16
N TRP A 71 -12.15 -11.53 -26.27
CA TRP A 71 -11.51 -10.23 -26.48
C TRP A 71 -10.15 -10.16 -25.76
N LYS A 72 -9.33 -9.17 -26.12
CA LYS A 72 -8.05 -8.87 -25.44
C LYS A 72 -7.91 -7.37 -25.21
N VAL A 73 -7.09 -7.00 -24.22
CA VAL A 73 -6.64 -5.62 -24.00
C VAL A 73 -5.76 -5.14 -25.16
N ALA A 74 -5.53 -3.81 -25.22
CA ALA A 74 -4.58 -3.22 -26.16
C ALA A 74 -3.14 -3.76 -25.97
N GLU A 75 -2.29 -3.55 -26.98
CA GLU A 75 -0.90 -4.00 -26.99
C GLU A 75 -0.09 -3.40 -25.82
N THR A 76 0.77 -4.23 -25.21
CA THR A 76 1.63 -3.83 -24.10
C THR A 76 2.86 -3.08 -24.62
N PRO A 77 3.18 -1.87 -24.10
CA PRO A 77 4.41 -1.17 -24.42
C PRO A 77 5.66 -2.00 -24.10
N ALA A 78 6.68 -1.95 -24.95
CA ALA A 78 7.89 -2.79 -24.82
C ALA A 78 8.55 -2.74 -23.43
N ALA A 79 8.59 -1.56 -22.81
CA ALA A 79 9.13 -1.32 -21.46
C ALA A 79 8.33 -1.99 -20.31
N LEU A 80 7.19 -2.61 -20.61
CA LEU A 80 6.34 -3.36 -19.67
C LEU A 80 6.11 -4.82 -20.11
N LEU A 81 6.82 -5.31 -21.14
CA LEU A 81 6.71 -6.71 -21.56
C LEU A 81 7.35 -7.68 -20.56
N ASP A 82 8.41 -7.26 -19.86
CA ASP A 82 9.00 -7.98 -18.74
C ASP A 82 8.76 -7.20 -17.44
N ARG A 83 8.14 -7.87 -16.47
CA ARG A 83 7.78 -7.31 -15.16
C ARG A 83 8.08 -8.30 -14.02
N ARG A 84 8.99 -9.28 -14.27
CA ARG A 84 9.17 -10.47 -13.42
C ARG A 84 9.48 -10.17 -11.95
N VAL A 85 10.11 -9.02 -11.67
CA VAL A 85 10.19 -8.43 -10.32
C VAL A 85 9.83 -6.96 -10.40
N GLU A 86 8.89 -6.51 -9.56
CA GLU A 86 8.68 -5.10 -9.28
C GLU A 86 9.07 -4.78 -7.84
N ILE A 87 9.77 -3.67 -7.63
CA ILE A 87 9.93 -3.08 -6.30
C ILE A 87 8.85 -2.02 -6.09
N THR A 88 8.22 -1.98 -4.92
CA THR A 88 7.30 -0.91 -4.54
C THR A 88 7.95 0.02 -3.53
N GLY A 89 7.69 1.33 -3.58
CA GLY A 89 8.13 2.21 -2.50
C GLY A 89 7.76 3.67 -2.68
N PRO A 90 7.86 4.45 -1.59
CA PRO A 90 7.51 5.87 -1.58
C PRO A 90 8.40 6.69 -2.51
N THR A 91 7.88 7.81 -2.97
CA THR A 91 8.56 8.78 -3.83
C THR A 91 9.50 9.75 -3.07
N ASP A 92 9.96 9.40 -1.88
CA ASP A 92 11.01 10.18 -1.21
C ASP A 92 12.34 10.07 -1.98
N ARG A 93 13.20 11.08 -1.84
CA ARG A 93 14.39 11.22 -2.71
C ARG A 93 15.39 10.08 -2.53
N LYS A 94 15.53 9.55 -1.31
CA LYS A 94 16.46 8.46 -0.99
C LYS A 94 15.91 7.12 -1.47
N MET A 95 14.62 6.85 -1.25
CA MET A 95 14.01 5.60 -1.71
C MET A 95 13.81 5.56 -3.21
N THR A 96 13.57 6.71 -3.87
CA THR A 96 13.62 6.83 -5.33
C THR A 96 14.96 6.34 -5.89
N VAL A 97 16.10 6.84 -5.38
CA VAL A 97 17.43 6.40 -5.84
C VAL A 97 17.68 4.92 -5.50
N ASN A 98 17.25 4.43 -4.34
CA ASN A 98 17.41 3.01 -3.96
C ASN A 98 16.56 2.07 -4.83
N ALA A 99 15.33 2.45 -5.17
CA ALA A 99 14.43 1.65 -5.99
C ALA A 99 14.89 1.61 -7.45
N LEU A 100 15.33 2.75 -8.01
CA LEU A 100 15.96 2.82 -9.32
C LEU A 100 17.26 2.00 -9.39
N ASN A 101 18.03 1.96 -8.29
CA ASN A 101 19.26 1.17 -8.19
C ASN A 101 19.06 -0.29 -7.71
N SER A 102 17.81 -0.73 -7.49
CA SER A 102 17.48 -2.08 -7.01
C SER A 102 17.78 -3.17 -8.04
N GLY A 103 17.80 -2.80 -9.33
CA GLY A 103 17.92 -3.72 -10.45
C GLY A 103 16.67 -4.55 -10.72
N ALA A 104 15.51 -4.21 -10.15
CA ALA A 104 14.20 -4.75 -10.55
C ALA A 104 13.84 -4.36 -12.00
N GLN A 105 12.80 -4.98 -12.58
CA GLN A 105 12.32 -4.61 -13.92
C GLN A 105 11.40 -3.37 -13.87
N VAL A 106 10.59 -3.25 -12.82
CA VAL A 106 9.68 -2.13 -12.59
C VAL A 106 9.89 -1.56 -11.19
N TRP A 107 9.77 -0.24 -11.05
CA TRP A 107 9.54 0.41 -9.77
C TRP A 107 8.13 0.98 -9.75
N LEU A 108 7.31 0.52 -8.81
CA LEU A 108 6.03 1.14 -8.48
C LEU A 108 6.29 2.32 -7.53
N ALA A 109 6.39 3.51 -8.13
CA ALA A 109 6.55 4.79 -7.46
C ALA A 109 5.23 5.20 -6.80
N ASP A 110 5.19 5.15 -5.47
CA ASP A 110 3.93 5.14 -4.73
C ASP A 110 3.56 6.48 -4.07
N PHE A 111 2.33 6.94 -4.33
CA PHE A 111 1.67 8.06 -3.64
C PHE A 111 0.45 7.60 -2.80
N GLU A 112 0.17 6.30 -2.76
CA GLU A 112 -0.89 5.66 -1.96
C GLU A 112 -0.30 5.07 -0.66
N ASP A 113 -0.49 3.77 -0.37
CA ASP A 113 -0.35 3.23 0.99
C ASP A 113 1.06 3.35 1.59
N ALA A 114 2.11 3.32 0.76
CA ALA A 114 3.49 3.47 1.22
C ALA A 114 3.91 4.95 1.45
N THR A 115 3.04 5.92 1.15
CA THR A 115 3.31 7.36 1.28
C THR A 115 2.25 8.05 2.13
N ALA A 116 2.62 8.53 3.32
CA ALA A 116 1.77 9.42 4.10
C ALA A 116 1.51 10.71 3.28
N PRO A 117 0.25 11.06 2.98
CA PRO A 117 -0.10 12.03 1.94
C PRO A 117 -0.02 13.49 2.42
N THR A 118 1.05 13.86 3.13
CA THR A 118 1.34 15.27 3.45
C THR A 118 1.58 16.06 2.16
N TRP A 119 1.25 17.35 2.17
CA TRP A 119 1.42 18.19 0.97
C TRP A 119 2.87 18.19 0.45
N SER A 120 3.85 18.24 1.36
CA SER A 120 5.27 18.16 1.05
C SER A 120 5.68 16.84 0.39
N ASN A 121 5.26 15.68 0.93
CA ASN A 121 5.59 14.38 0.35
C ASN A 121 5.05 14.24 -1.08
N LEU A 122 3.84 14.72 -1.32
CA LEU A 122 3.17 14.59 -2.62
C LEU A 122 3.79 15.50 -3.68
N VAL A 123 4.09 16.75 -3.36
CA VAL A 123 4.73 17.70 -4.29
C VAL A 123 6.21 17.35 -4.52
N GLN A 124 6.96 17.07 -3.45
CA GLN A 124 8.36 16.64 -3.55
C GLN A 124 8.49 15.32 -4.29
N GLY A 125 7.52 14.41 -4.15
CA GLY A 125 7.48 13.16 -4.91
C GLY A 125 7.38 13.37 -6.43
N GLN A 126 6.58 14.35 -6.89
CA GLN A 126 6.55 14.72 -8.31
C GLN A 126 7.88 15.34 -8.76
N ALA A 127 8.50 16.21 -7.95
CA ALA A 127 9.83 16.76 -8.23
C ALA A 127 10.92 15.67 -8.31
N ASN A 128 10.88 14.69 -7.41
CA ASN A 128 11.78 13.55 -7.42
C ASN A 128 11.57 12.67 -8.67
N LEU A 129 10.33 12.53 -9.15
CA LEU A 129 10.04 11.82 -10.40
C LEU A 129 10.52 12.56 -11.65
N ILE A 130 10.47 13.90 -11.68
CA ILE A 130 11.10 14.69 -12.75
C ILE A 130 12.62 14.55 -12.69
N ASP A 131 13.25 14.71 -11.53
CA ASP A 131 14.69 14.51 -11.37
C ASP A 131 15.12 13.08 -11.73
N ALA A 132 14.29 12.07 -11.46
CA ALA A 132 14.51 10.68 -11.86
C ALA A 132 14.38 10.47 -13.38
N PHE A 133 13.41 11.11 -14.03
CA PHE A 133 13.22 11.07 -15.48
C PHE A 133 14.39 11.77 -16.21
N GLU A 134 14.77 12.96 -15.76
CA GLU A 134 15.88 13.75 -16.32
C GLU A 134 17.28 13.24 -15.91
N ARG A 135 17.34 12.13 -15.16
CA ARG A 135 18.59 11.50 -14.65
C ARG A 135 19.45 12.43 -13.79
N ARG A 136 18.82 13.41 -13.12
CA ARG A 136 19.43 14.37 -12.19
C ARG A 136 19.29 13.98 -10.71
N ILE A 137 18.51 12.94 -10.37
CA ILE A 137 18.27 12.59 -8.97
C ILE A 137 19.49 11.95 -8.29
N ASP A 138 19.74 12.44 -7.08
CA ASP A 138 20.83 12.07 -6.18
C ASP A 138 20.35 12.20 -4.73
N PHE A 139 21.14 11.69 -3.78
CA PHE A 139 20.91 11.92 -2.35
C PHE A 139 22.20 11.81 -1.57
N THR A 140 22.45 12.74 -0.65
CA THR A 140 23.56 12.65 0.32
C THR A 140 22.97 12.57 1.73
N SER A 141 23.33 11.53 2.47
CA SER A 141 22.83 11.33 3.83
C SER A 141 23.47 12.30 4.83
N PRO A 142 22.88 12.51 6.03
CA PRO A 142 23.47 13.36 7.08
C PRO A 142 24.89 12.93 7.50
N GLU A 143 25.22 11.65 7.33
CA GLU A 143 26.55 11.07 7.59
C GLU A 143 27.53 11.24 6.41
N GLY A 144 27.14 11.99 5.37
CA GLY A 144 27.96 12.28 4.19
C GLY A 144 28.01 11.17 3.12
N LYS A 145 27.16 10.14 3.20
CA LYS A 145 27.13 9.08 2.19
C LYS A 145 26.31 9.51 0.98
N GLU A 146 26.97 9.61 -0.17
CA GLU A 146 26.31 9.85 -1.46
C GLU A 146 25.60 8.60 -2.02
N TYR A 147 24.52 8.86 -2.76
CA TYR A 147 23.72 7.94 -3.54
C TYR A 147 23.45 8.60 -4.90
N ARG A 148 23.77 7.93 -6.01
CA ARG A 148 23.59 8.40 -7.39
C ARG A 148 23.01 7.27 -8.24
N LEU A 149 22.39 7.58 -9.38
CA LEU A 149 21.86 6.54 -10.28
C LEU A 149 22.97 5.67 -10.91
N ARG A 150 22.62 4.41 -11.17
CA ARG A 150 23.32 3.50 -12.10
C ARG A 150 23.16 3.95 -13.56
N PRO A 151 23.91 3.35 -14.51
CA PRO A 151 23.68 3.53 -15.94
C PRO A 151 22.22 3.28 -16.35
N ASP A 152 21.74 4.04 -17.34
CA ASP A 152 20.34 4.07 -17.78
C ASP A 152 19.75 2.68 -18.11
N ALA A 153 20.55 1.79 -18.71
CA ALA A 153 20.18 0.42 -19.06
C ALA A 153 20.07 -0.56 -17.87
N GLU A 154 20.42 -0.14 -16.65
CA GLU A 154 20.21 -0.91 -15.41
C GLU A 154 18.99 -0.44 -14.60
N LEU A 155 18.29 0.62 -15.05
CA LEU A 155 17.20 1.24 -14.30
C LEU A 155 15.84 0.61 -14.64
N PRO A 156 14.93 0.41 -13.66
CA PRO A 156 13.60 -0.11 -13.91
C PRO A 156 12.71 0.87 -14.68
N THR A 157 11.72 0.34 -15.37
CA THR A 157 10.58 1.13 -15.85
C THR A 157 9.81 1.69 -14.65
N VAL A 158 9.58 3.00 -14.62
CA VAL A 158 8.82 3.65 -13.54
C VAL A 158 7.33 3.58 -13.85
N VAL A 159 6.55 3.00 -12.93
CA VAL A 159 5.09 3.00 -12.95
C VAL A 159 4.61 3.74 -11.71
N VAL A 160 3.67 4.68 -11.84
CA VAL A 160 3.19 5.47 -10.70
C VAL A 160 1.91 4.84 -10.13
N ARG A 161 1.81 4.66 -8.80
CA ARG A 161 0.57 4.36 -8.08
C ARG A 161 -0.04 5.66 -7.52
N PRO A 162 -1.05 6.25 -8.19
CA PRO A 162 -1.80 7.37 -7.64
C PRO A 162 -2.90 6.89 -6.67
N ARG A 163 -3.07 7.64 -5.57
CA ARG A 163 -4.08 7.45 -4.50
C ARG A 163 -5.45 6.95 -4.97
N GLY A 164 -6.06 6.09 -4.17
CA GLY A 164 -7.42 5.62 -4.32
C GLY A 164 -8.44 6.76 -4.37
N TRP A 165 -9.56 6.52 -5.06
CA TRP A 165 -10.57 7.56 -5.34
C TRP A 165 -11.28 8.14 -4.11
N HIS A 166 -11.07 7.57 -2.94
CA HIS A 166 -11.62 8.02 -1.66
C HIS A 166 -10.73 9.06 -0.96
N LEU A 167 -9.44 9.16 -1.34
CA LEU A 167 -8.54 10.21 -0.86
C LEU A 167 -8.60 11.40 -1.81
N GLU A 168 -9.49 12.34 -1.47
CA GLU A 168 -9.55 13.62 -2.16
C GLU A 168 -8.39 14.51 -1.72
N GLU A 169 -7.65 15.02 -2.69
CA GLU A 169 -6.57 15.96 -2.43
C GLU A 169 -7.15 17.32 -2.04
N ARG A 170 -6.99 17.67 -0.75
CA ARG A 170 -7.54 18.90 -0.17
C ARG A 170 -6.87 20.18 -0.71
N HIS A 171 -5.65 20.07 -1.25
CA HIS A 171 -4.86 21.19 -1.72
C HIS A 171 -4.94 21.45 -3.24
N VAL A 172 -5.42 20.50 -4.06
CA VAL A 172 -5.47 20.53 -5.55
C VAL A 172 -6.52 19.55 -6.10
N GLN A 173 -7.45 19.98 -6.96
CA GLN A 173 -8.65 19.18 -7.26
C GLN A 173 -8.67 18.46 -8.65
N THR A 174 -8.49 17.12 -8.60
CA THR A 174 -9.10 15.93 -9.33
C THR A 174 -8.60 15.32 -10.70
N CYS A 175 -9.31 14.32 -11.29
CA CYS A 175 -8.89 12.92 -11.64
C CYS A 175 -9.24 12.41 -13.10
N HIS A 176 -9.11 11.18 -13.68
CA HIS A 176 -8.47 9.80 -13.56
C HIS A 176 -8.82 8.98 -14.88
N ARG A 177 -8.52 7.68 -15.23
CA ARG A 177 -7.45 6.62 -15.05
C ARG A 177 -7.95 5.23 -15.61
N ARG A 178 -7.31 4.48 -16.57
CA ARG A 178 -7.39 2.95 -16.75
C ARG A 178 -6.70 2.24 -17.97
N GLY A 179 -6.19 1.00 -17.74
CA GLY A 179 -5.86 -0.09 -18.72
C GLY A 179 -4.53 -0.84 -18.43
N ALA A 180 -4.50 -2.12 -18.00
CA ALA A 180 -3.30 -2.70 -17.33
C ALA A 180 -3.11 -4.27 -17.34
N HIS A 181 -2.01 -4.72 -16.69
CA HIS A 181 -1.55 -6.11 -16.44
C HIS A 181 -2.10 -6.73 -15.14
N ALA A 182 -1.76 -8.00 -14.86
CA ALA A 182 -1.82 -8.65 -13.54
C ALA A 182 -0.41 -8.90 -12.96
N ILE A 183 -0.24 -8.72 -11.64
CA ILE A 183 0.99 -8.89 -10.85
C ILE A 183 0.55 -9.38 -9.45
N ASP A 184 1.31 -10.26 -8.79
CA ASP A 184 0.94 -10.82 -7.48
C ASP A 184 1.60 -10.13 -6.26
N GLY A 185 1.15 -10.52 -5.06
CA GLY A 185 1.30 -9.82 -3.79
C GLY A 185 2.71 -9.62 -3.23
N MET A 186 2.75 -8.99 -2.06
CA MET A 186 3.95 -8.37 -1.49
C MET A 186 4.81 -9.32 -0.64
N ALA A 187 6.12 -9.40 -0.95
CA ALA A 187 7.14 -9.84 0.01
C ALA A 187 7.70 -8.62 0.80
N ALA A 188 7.14 -8.39 1.99
CA ALA A 188 7.41 -7.22 2.83
C ALA A 188 8.70 -7.28 3.70
N PHE A 189 9.45 -8.39 3.71
CA PHE A 189 10.51 -8.61 4.69
C PHE A 189 11.72 -7.66 4.54
N ILE A 190 12.23 -7.15 5.66
CA ILE A 190 13.44 -6.32 5.75
C ILE A 190 14.57 -7.16 6.36
N PRO A 191 15.60 -7.56 5.58
CA PRO A 191 16.72 -8.36 6.11
C PRO A 191 17.49 -7.67 7.23
N SER A 192 17.54 -8.32 8.38
CA SER A 192 18.27 -7.87 9.56
C SER A 192 19.78 -7.87 9.31
N ARG A 193 20.41 -6.71 9.45
CA ARG A 193 21.88 -6.58 9.39
C ARG A 193 22.58 -7.00 10.70
N ARG A 194 21.83 -7.57 11.66
CA ARG A 194 22.32 -8.02 12.98
C ARG A 194 22.02 -9.48 13.30
N ASP A 195 21.03 -10.09 12.63
CA ASP A 195 20.58 -11.46 12.88
C ASP A 195 20.49 -12.25 11.56
N PRO A 196 21.49 -13.10 11.25
CA PRO A 196 21.48 -13.93 10.05
C PRO A 196 20.43 -15.06 10.09
N ALA A 197 20.03 -15.55 11.25
CA ALA A 197 19.12 -16.70 11.38
C ALA A 197 17.67 -16.30 11.06
N VAL A 198 17.26 -15.10 11.50
CA VAL A 198 15.99 -14.48 11.09
C VAL A 198 15.94 -14.30 9.57
N ASN A 199 17.06 -13.93 8.94
CA ASN A 199 17.14 -13.79 7.49
C ASN A 199 16.98 -15.14 6.78
N GLU A 200 17.67 -16.19 7.22
CA GLU A 200 17.61 -17.52 6.59
C GLU A 200 16.16 -18.05 6.56
N ALA A 201 15.46 -18.01 7.69
CA ALA A 201 14.06 -18.45 7.79
C ALA A 201 13.10 -17.59 6.93
N ALA A 202 13.26 -16.27 6.95
CA ALA A 202 12.40 -15.37 6.20
C ALA A 202 12.64 -15.43 4.68
N LEU A 203 13.90 -15.50 4.24
CA LEU A 203 14.27 -15.64 2.82
C LEU A 203 13.84 -17.00 2.26
N ALA A 204 13.91 -18.07 3.06
CA ALA A 204 13.36 -19.38 2.69
C ALA A 204 11.83 -19.33 2.49
N LYS A 205 11.09 -18.63 3.35
CA LYS A 205 9.66 -18.40 3.16
C LYS A 205 9.38 -17.59 1.88
N VAL A 206 10.05 -16.46 1.69
CA VAL A 206 9.89 -15.62 0.48
C VAL A 206 10.20 -16.42 -0.78
N ALA A 207 11.23 -17.26 -0.79
CA ALA A 207 11.54 -18.14 -1.92
C ALA A 207 10.42 -19.16 -2.18
N ALA A 208 9.87 -19.80 -1.14
CA ALA A 208 8.76 -20.73 -1.26
C ALA A 208 7.49 -20.08 -1.80
N ASP A 209 7.16 -18.87 -1.31
CA ASP A 209 6.03 -18.07 -1.82
C ASP A 209 6.26 -17.68 -3.29
N LYS A 210 7.40 -17.09 -3.65
CA LYS A 210 7.64 -16.62 -5.04
C LYS A 210 7.80 -17.76 -6.05
N ASN A 211 8.25 -18.94 -5.62
CA ASN A 211 8.24 -20.14 -6.47
C ASN A 211 6.81 -20.63 -6.77
N ARG A 212 5.88 -20.52 -5.81
CA ARG A 212 4.47 -20.82 -6.03
C ARG A 212 3.85 -19.82 -7.01
N GLU A 213 4.04 -18.52 -6.81
CA GLU A 213 3.45 -17.47 -7.67
C GLU A 213 3.93 -17.58 -9.14
N ALA A 214 5.23 -17.78 -9.34
CA ALA A 214 5.77 -18.07 -10.67
C ALA A 214 5.20 -19.39 -11.24
N GLY A 215 5.05 -20.41 -10.39
CA GLY A 215 4.46 -21.70 -10.70
C GLY A 215 2.98 -21.65 -11.09
N ASP A 216 2.18 -20.77 -10.48
CA ASP A 216 0.73 -20.68 -10.68
C ASP A 216 0.34 -19.91 -11.95
N GLY A 217 1.18 -18.98 -12.41
CA GLY A 217 1.04 -18.34 -13.73
C GLY A 217 1.18 -16.83 -13.77
N PHE A 218 1.57 -16.17 -12.68
CA PHE A 218 1.72 -14.71 -12.66
C PHE A 218 2.87 -14.22 -13.54
N ASP A 219 2.73 -13.03 -14.13
CA ASP A 219 3.76 -12.39 -14.98
C ASP A 219 4.92 -11.76 -14.18
N GLY A 220 4.71 -11.54 -12.88
CA GLY A 220 5.66 -10.93 -11.97
C GLY A 220 5.09 -10.81 -10.56
N SER A 221 5.92 -10.41 -9.59
CA SER A 221 5.50 -10.18 -8.21
C SER A 221 6.21 -9.00 -7.55
N TRP A 222 5.67 -8.56 -6.41
CA TRP A 222 6.18 -7.42 -5.65
C TRP A 222 7.14 -7.79 -4.51
N VAL A 223 8.17 -6.94 -4.34
CA VAL A 223 9.06 -6.92 -3.17
C VAL A 223 9.15 -5.52 -2.56
N ALA A 224 9.26 -5.43 -1.24
CA ALA A 224 9.36 -4.16 -0.52
C ALA A 224 10.81 -3.66 -0.32
N HIS A 225 11.80 -4.54 -0.46
CA HIS A 225 13.19 -4.26 -0.12
C HIS A 225 14.17 -4.74 -1.21
N PRO A 226 15.18 -3.94 -1.61
CA PRO A 226 16.11 -4.31 -2.70
C PRO A 226 16.82 -5.65 -2.50
N ASP A 227 17.18 -6.01 -1.26
CA ASP A 227 17.84 -7.28 -0.94
C ASP A 227 16.96 -8.53 -1.29
N LEU A 228 15.65 -8.36 -1.51
CA LEU A 228 14.74 -9.44 -1.94
C LEU A 228 14.64 -9.61 -3.47
N VAL A 229 15.06 -8.60 -4.25
CA VAL A 229 15.00 -8.64 -5.73
C VAL A 229 15.71 -9.89 -6.30
N PRO A 230 16.89 -10.32 -5.81
CA PRO A 230 17.54 -11.54 -6.31
C PRO A 230 16.75 -12.82 -6.01
N VAL A 231 16.04 -12.89 -4.87
CA VAL A 231 15.25 -14.07 -4.49
C VAL A 231 14.01 -14.19 -5.38
N CYS A 232 13.27 -13.09 -5.53
CA CYS A 232 12.12 -13.04 -6.43
C CYS A 232 12.53 -13.31 -7.89
N ARG A 233 13.65 -12.75 -8.34
CA ARG A 233 14.20 -13.02 -9.67
C ARG A 233 14.52 -14.49 -9.87
N THR A 234 15.21 -15.13 -8.93
CA THR A 234 15.59 -16.55 -9.04
C THR A 234 14.36 -17.45 -9.21
N ALA A 235 13.27 -17.15 -8.49
CA ALA A 235 12.01 -17.88 -8.64
C ALA A 235 11.41 -17.71 -10.04
N PHE A 236 11.21 -16.48 -10.51
CA PHE A 236 10.57 -16.23 -11.81
C PHE A 236 11.46 -16.64 -13.00
N ASP A 237 12.77 -16.42 -12.94
CA ASP A 237 13.72 -16.86 -13.98
C ASP A 237 13.69 -18.39 -14.17
N SER A 238 13.45 -19.16 -13.10
CA SER A 238 13.36 -20.63 -13.18
C SER A 238 12.15 -21.14 -13.96
N VAL A 239 11.08 -20.34 -14.06
CA VAL A 239 9.85 -20.67 -14.81
C VAL A 239 9.81 -19.99 -16.17
N LEU A 240 10.23 -18.72 -16.25
CA LEU A 240 10.20 -17.92 -17.47
C LEU A 240 11.34 -18.28 -18.43
N GLY A 241 12.55 -18.47 -17.92
CA GLY A 241 13.77 -18.50 -18.72
C GLY A 241 13.96 -17.19 -19.50
N ASP A 242 14.27 -17.31 -20.79
CA ASP A 242 14.42 -16.18 -21.72
C ASP A 242 13.09 -15.47 -22.05
N ARG A 243 11.93 -16.01 -21.63
CA ARG A 243 10.63 -15.37 -21.86
C ARG A 243 10.49 -14.12 -21.00
N PRO A 244 9.89 -13.03 -21.50
CA PRO A 244 9.69 -11.81 -20.71
C PRO A 244 8.50 -11.93 -19.73
N ASN A 245 7.51 -12.79 -20.03
CA ASN A 245 6.31 -13.02 -19.22
C ASN A 245 5.71 -14.40 -19.55
N GLN A 246 4.57 -14.76 -18.95
CA GLN A 246 3.88 -16.02 -19.24
C GLN A 246 2.41 -15.86 -19.65
N ARG A 247 2.03 -14.72 -20.22
CA ARG A 247 0.66 -14.39 -20.69
C ARG A 247 0.05 -15.38 -21.68
N ASP A 248 0.87 -16.04 -22.47
CA ASP A 248 0.44 -17.06 -23.45
C ASP A 248 0.37 -18.48 -22.86
N ARG A 249 0.62 -18.63 -21.54
CA ARG A 249 0.37 -19.89 -20.82
C ARG A 249 -1.15 -20.11 -20.75
N PRO A 250 -1.67 -21.26 -21.21
CA PRO A 250 -3.07 -21.61 -20.97
C PRO A 250 -3.26 -21.83 -19.47
N VAL A 251 -4.13 -21.04 -18.85
CA VAL A 251 -4.67 -21.31 -17.51
C VAL A 251 -5.78 -22.36 -17.69
N GLU A 252 -5.78 -23.41 -16.89
CA GLU A 252 -6.89 -24.38 -16.91
C GLU A 252 -8.18 -23.69 -16.44
N SER A 253 -9.29 -23.95 -17.13
CA SER A 253 -10.56 -23.26 -16.89
C SER A 253 -11.25 -23.75 -15.60
N VAL A 254 -10.76 -23.27 -14.45
CA VAL A 254 -11.40 -23.50 -13.15
C VAL A 254 -12.64 -22.61 -13.02
N GLU A 255 -13.83 -23.20 -12.95
CA GLU A 255 -15.04 -22.47 -12.57
C GLU A 255 -15.02 -22.17 -11.07
N ILE A 256 -14.62 -20.94 -10.72
CA ILE A 256 -14.63 -20.44 -9.35
C ILE A 256 -16.01 -19.83 -9.05
N THR A 257 -16.71 -20.37 -8.05
CA THR A 257 -18.01 -19.89 -7.60
C THR A 257 -17.89 -18.73 -6.61
N ALA A 258 -18.96 -17.93 -6.47
CA ALA A 258 -19.03 -16.90 -5.43
C ALA A 258 -18.97 -17.48 -4.01
N GLU A 259 -19.47 -18.70 -3.79
CA GLU A 259 -19.39 -19.39 -2.50
C GLU A 259 -17.94 -19.68 -2.10
N GLN A 260 -17.12 -20.21 -3.01
CA GLN A 260 -15.69 -20.46 -2.78
C GLN A 260 -14.90 -19.16 -2.52
N LEU A 261 -15.31 -18.03 -3.10
CA LEU A 261 -14.70 -16.71 -2.85
C LEU A 261 -15.10 -16.10 -1.49
N LEU A 262 -16.08 -16.70 -0.80
CA LEU A 262 -16.65 -16.22 0.47
C LEU A 262 -16.46 -17.23 1.62
N ASP A 263 -15.81 -18.38 1.38
CA ASP A 263 -15.60 -19.42 2.38
C ASP A 263 -14.49 -19.07 3.39
N VAL A 264 -14.81 -18.11 4.26
CA VAL A 264 -14.00 -17.78 5.44
C VAL A 264 -13.97 -18.95 6.44
N ALA A 265 -14.99 -19.83 6.42
CA ALA A 265 -15.09 -20.95 7.35
C ALA A 265 -14.10 -22.09 7.03
N GLY A 266 -13.75 -22.26 5.75
CA GLY A 266 -12.69 -23.15 5.29
C GLY A 266 -11.25 -22.66 5.54
N THR A 267 -11.06 -21.44 6.08
CA THR A 267 -9.71 -20.92 6.36
C THR A 267 -9.14 -21.45 7.68
N GLU A 268 -7.89 -21.91 7.67
CA GLU A 268 -7.19 -22.33 8.87
C GLU A 268 -6.70 -21.12 9.68
N GLY A 269 -7.10 -21.02 10.95
CA GLY A 269 -6.60 -19.99 11.85
C GLY A 269 -7.36 -19.88 13.18
N SER A 270 -6.74 -19.23 14.17
CA SER A 270 -7.33 -19.05 15.50
C SER A 270 -7.27 -17.62 16.02
N ARG A 271 -8.23 -17.27 16.87
CA ARG A 271 -8.36 -15.95 17.50
C ARG A 271 -7.52 -15.94 18.78
N THR A 272 -6.27 -15.49 18.69
CA THR A 272 -5.31 -15.53 19.81
C THR A 272 -5.14 -14.17 20.48
N GLU A 273 -4.87 -14.19 21.79
CA GLU A 273 -4.47 -13.01 22.56
C GLU A 273 -3.21 -12.36 21.96
N ARG A 274 -2.20 -13.18 21.60
CA ARG A 274 -0.99 -12.73 20.89
C ARG A 274 -1.31 -12.01 19.58
N GLY A 275 -2.34 -12.44 18.85
CA GLY A 275 -2.83 -11.78 17.64
C GLY A 275 -3.45 -10.41 17.93
N LEU A 276 -4.24 -10.30 19.02
CA LEU A 276 -4.81 -9.03 19.48
C LEU A 276 -3.71 -8.03 19.87
N HIS A 277 -2.76 -8.44 20.72
CA HIS A 277 -1.59 -7.63 21.10
C HIS A 277 -0.79 -7.19 19.86
N SER A 278 -0.53 -8.11 18.91
CA SER A 278 0.21 -7.81 17.69
C SER A 278 -0.51 -6.79 16.80
N ALA A 279 -1.83 -6.89 16.63
CA ALA A 279 -2.61 -5.93 15.84
C ALA A 279 -2.60 -4.52 16.47
N ILE A 280 -2.70 -4.44 17.80
CA ILE A 280 -2.57 -3.17 18.53
C ILE A 280 -1.15 -2.60 18.38
N ALA A 281 -0.13 -3.42 18.62
CA ALA A 281 1.27 -3.01 18.57
C ALA A 281 1.72 -2.53 17.18
N VAL A 282 1.28 -3.19 16.11
CA VAL A 282 1.57 -2.78 14.72
C VAL A 282 0.76 -1.54 14.35
N GLY A 283 -0.55 -1.53 14.61
CA GLY A 283 -1.43 -0.41 14.27
C GLY A 283 -0.99 0.92 14.92
N LEU A 284 -0.64 0.91 16.20
CA LEU A 284 -0.15 2.10 16.92
C LEU A 284 1.18 2.62 16.34
N ARG A 285 2.14 1.72 16.07
CA ARG A 285 3.45 2.08 15.48
C ARG A 285 3.33 2.62 14.07
N TYR A 286 2.48 2.00 13.25
CA TYR A 286 2.24 2.46 11.89
C TYR A 286 1.59 3.84 11.87
N ILE A 287 0.49 4.02 12.63
CA ILE A 287 -0.23 5.29 12.66
C ILE A 287 0.65 6.42 13.21
N GLU A 288 1.51 6.17 14.21
CA GLU A 288 2.43 7.20 14.72
C GLU A 288 3.42 7.66 13.65
N ALA A 289 4.05 6.73 12.94
CA ALA A 289 4.98 7.02 11.85
C ALA A 289 4.28 7.71 10.66
N TRP A 290 3.06 7.29 10.33
CA TRP A 290 2.24 7.91 9.29
C TRP A 290 1.85 9.36 9.65
N LEU A 291 1.47 9.62 10.92
CA LEU A 291 1.24 10.97 11.47
C LEU A 291 2.51 11.84 11.53
N ARG A 292 3.70 11.25 11.35
CA ARG A 292 4.98 11.95 11.16
C ARG A 292 5.39 12.12 9.68
N GLY A 293 4.58 11.66 8.74
CA GLY A 293 4.86 11.73 7.30
C GLY A 293 5.61 10.52 6.72
N HIS A 294 5.67 9.39 7.42
CA HIS A 294 6.31 8.15 6.93
C HIS A 294 5.25 7.07 6.63
N GLY A 295 5.02 6.77 5.35
CA GLY A 295 4.03 5.77 4.93
C GLY A 295 4.56 4.33 4.78
N ALA A 296 5.88 4.15 4.68
CA ALA A 296 6.52 2.84 4.62
C ALA A 296 7.38 2.66 5.87
N VAL A 297 7.00 1.73 6.75
CA VAL A 297 7.47 1.72 8.14
C VAL A 297 8.05 0.35 8.51
N GLY A 298 9.30 0.32 8.95
CA GLY A 298 9.95 -0.90 9.41
C GLY A 298 9.47 -1.33 10.80
N ILE A 299 8.54 -2.28 10.88
CA ILE A 299 7.96 -2.79 12.13
C ILE A 299 8.22 -4.29 12.21
N PHE A 300 8.85 -4.76 13.30
CA PHE A 300 9.17 -6.18 13.54
C PHE A 300 9.84 -6.92 12.35
N ASN A 301 10.71 -6.23 11.61
CA ASN A 301 11.41 -6.67 10.38
C ASN A 301 10.51 -6.87 9.13
N LEU A 302 9.30 -6.30 9.12
CA LEU A 302 8.47 -6.12 7.93
C LEU A 302 8.43 -4.63 7.54
N LEU A 303 8.30 -4.32 6.25
CA LEU A 303 7.99 -2.98 5.77
C LEU A 303 6.47 -2.88 5.63
N GLU A 304 5.84 -2.27 6.63
CA GLU A 304 4.40 -2.12 6.69
C GLU A 304 3.94 -0.85 5.95
N ASP A 305 2.75 -0.93 5.37
CA ASP A 305 2.02 0.19 4.76
C ASP A 305 0.63 0.37 5.41
N VAL A 306 -0.21 1.27 4.88
CA VAL A 306 -1.57 1.52 5.38
C VAL A 306 -2.39 0.23 5.52
N ALA A 307 -2.25 -0.74 4.61
CA ALA A 307 -3.08 -1.93 4.61
C ALA A 307 -2.85 -2.82 5.85
N THR A 308 -1.64 -2.86 6.41
CA THR A 308 -1.37 -3.60 7.66
C THR A 308 -2.08 -2.95 8.86
N ALA A 309 -2.12 -1.62 8.92
CA ALA A 309 -2.88 -0.92 9.95
C ALA A 309 -4.40 -1.07 9.75
N GLU A 310 -4.88 -1.09 8.50
CA GLU A 310 -6.29 -1.31 8.16
C GLU A 310 -6.78 -2.69 8.58
N ILE A 311 -6.06 -3.78 8.25
CA ILE A 311 -6.48 -5.11 8.67
C ILE A 311 -6.41 -5.26 10.20
N SER A 312 -5.39 -4.69 10.84
CA SER A 312 -5.23 -4.72 12.30
C SER A 312 -6.42 -4.09 13.03
N ARG A 313 -6.82 -2.87 12.65
CA ARG A 313 -7.98 -2.19 13.27
C ARG A 313 -9.31 -2.83 12.88
N SER A 314 -9.43 -3.34 11.65
CA SER A 314 -10.68 -3.95 11.14
C SER A 314 -11.00 -5.29 11.78
N GLN A 315 -9.97 -6.12 12.02
CA GLN A 315 -10.08 -7.36 12.78
C GLN A 315 -10.58 -7.08 14.21
N ILE A 316 -10.02 -6.07 14.88
CA ILE A 316 -10.42 -5.68 16.24
C ILE A 316 -11.87 -5.17 16.27
N TRP A 317 -12.26 -4.30 15.34
CA TRP A 317 -13.64 -3.82 15.22
C TRP A 317 -14.62 -4.99 15.00
N GLN A 318 -14.31 -5.91 14.09
CA GLN A 318 -15.11 -7.11 13.86
C GLN A 318 -15.22 -7.95 15.14
N TRP A 319 -14.12 -8.18 15.85
CA TRP A 319 -14.08 -9.00 17.06
C TRP A 319 -14.92 -8.41 18.20
N VAL A 320 -14.84 -7.09 18.41
CA VAL A 320 -15.66 -6.36 19.41
C VAL A 320 -17.16 -6.37 19.03
N ARG A 321 -17.49 -6.28 17.75
CA ARG A 321 -18.90 -6.23 17.27
C ARG A 321 -19.58 -7.60 17.17
N ASN A 322 -18.81 -8.67 16.98
CA ASN A 322 -19.32 -10.04 16.84
C ASN A 322 -19.07 -10.88 18.11
N ASP A 323 -18.87 -10.23 19.26
CA ASP A 323 -18.75 -10.88 20.57
C ASP A 323 -17.65 -11.96 20.66
N VAL A 324 -16.57 -11.80 19.87
CA VAL A 324 -15.58 -12.85 19.65
C VAL A 324 -14.85 -13.22 20.94
N VAL A 325 -14.76 -14.53 21.19
CA VAL A 325 -13.98 -15.13 22.27
C VAL A 325 -12.67 -15.68 21.71
N LEU A 326 -11.57 -15.36 22.38
CA LEU A 326 -10.22 -15.84 22.07
C LEU A 326 -10.02 -17.29 22.53
N GLU A 327 -8.99 -17.97 22.05
CA GLU A 327 -8.68 -19.36 22.47
C GLU A 327 -8.46 -19.51 23.99
N GLY A 328 -8.03 -18.45 24.68
CA GLY A 328 -7.90 -18.41 26.14
C GLY A 328 -9.22 -18.23 26.91
N GLY A 329 -10.36 -18.10 26.22
CA GLY A 329 -11.67 -17.86 26.82
C GLY A 329 -12.00 -16.41 27.15
N GLU A 330 -11.07 -15.46 26.97
CA GLU A 330 -11.36 -14.03 27.12
C GLU A 330 -12.17 -13.51 25.92
N LYS A 331 -13.20 -12.70 26.20
CA LYS A 331 -14.02 -12.04 25.19
C LYS A 331 -13.41 -10.70 24.80
N VAL A 332 -13.29 -10.44 23.50
CA VAL A 332 -12.78 -9.17 22.97
C VAL A 332 -13.84 -8.08 23.16
N THR A 333 -13.55 -7.11 24.05
CA THR A 333 -14.44 -5.99 24.35
C THR A 333 -13.76 -4.65 24.11
N ALA A 334 -14.54 -3.58 23.96
CA ALA A 334 -14.02 -2.22 23.86
C ALA A 334 -13.36 -1.71 25.16
N GLU A 335 -13.54 -2.41 26.28
CA GLU A 335 -12.80 -2.16 27.54
C GLU A 335 -11.43 -2.85 27.51
N LEU A 336 -11.39 -4.12 27.08
CA LEU A 336 -10.14 -4.87 26.87
C LEU A 336 -9.21 -4.14 25.90
N VAL A 337 -9.71 -3.74 24.72
CA VAL A 337 -8.87 -3.08 23.69
C VAL A 337 -8.27 -1.78 24.22
N ARG A 338 -9.04 -0.95 24.94
CA ARG A 338 -8.51 0.30 25.54
C ARG A 338 -7.45 0.04 26.61
N ARG A 339 -7.67 -0.97 27.45
CA ARG A 339 -6.68 -1.39 28.44
C ARG A 339 -5.37 -1.80 27.74
N LEU A 340 -5.45 -2.64 26.72
CA LEU A 340 -4.28 -3.09 25.94
C LEU A 340 -3.59 -1.95 25.19
N VAL A 341 -4.33 -1.00 24.60
CA VAL A 341 -3.77 0.23 23.99
C VAL A 341 -3.02 1.06 25.04
N SER A 342 -3.57 1.23 26.24
CA SER A 342 -2.92 1.98 27.32
C SER A 342 -1.69 1.27 27.87
N GLU A 343 -1.70 -0.06 27.94
CA GLU A 343 -0.55 -0.89 28.36
C GLU A 343 0.58 -0.80 27.33
N GLU A 344 0.28 -0.96 26.04
CA GLU A 344 1.24 -0.86 24.94
C GLU A 344 1.84 0.53 24.80
N LEU A 345 1.04 1.59 24.89
CA LEU A 345 1.54 2.98 24.90
C LEU A 345 2.43 3.29 26.11
N SER A 346 2.19 2.64 27.25
CA SER A 346 3.05 2.78 28.44
C SER A 346 4.38 2.05 28.24
N SER A 347 4.38 0.83 27.70
CA SER A 347 5.60 0.09 27.36
C SER A 347 6.43 0.78 26.27
N LEU A 348 5.79 1.37 25.27
CA LEU A 348 6.42 2.25 24.29
C LEU A 348 7.09 3.45 24.97
N ARG A 349 6.43 4.12 25.92
CA ARG A 349 7.01 5.24 26.67
C ARG A 349 8.21 4.82 27.52
N GLU A 350 8.14 3.69 28.21
CA GLU A 350 9.25 3.16 29.02
C GLU A 350 10.47 2.77 28.15
N SER A 351 10.23 2.14 26.99
CA SER A 351 11.30 1.68 26.09
C SER A 351 11.95 2.80 25.26
N LEU A 352 11.21 3.85 24.91
CA LEU A 352 11.71 5.02 24.18
C LEU A 352 12.29 6.10 25.12
N GLY A 353 11.76 6.21 26.34
CA GLY A 353 12.01 7.31 27.26
C GLY A 353 11.18 8.55 26.93
N ASP A 354 10.85 9.33 27.98
CA ASP A 354 9.92 10.49 27.91
C ASP A 354 10.20 11.45 26.74
N ALA A 355 11.46 11.84 26.55
CA ALA A 355 11.83 12.84 25.55
C ALA A 355 11.63 12.36 24.09
N ALA A 356 11.77 11.07 23.83
CA ALA A 356 11.52 10.49 22.50
C ALA A 356 10.02 10.21 22.30
N TYR A 357 9.31 9.84 23.36
CA TYR A 357 7.85 9.63 23.34
C TYR A 357 7.09 10.96 23.14
N ASP A 358 7.41 12.01 23.89
CA ASP A 358 6.75 13.32 23.74
C ASP A 358 7.21 14.10 22.50
N ALA A 359 8.27 13.65 21.80
CA ALA A 359 8.64 14.09 20.46
C ALA A 359 7.98 13.25 19.33
N GLY A 360 7.14 12.27 19.70
CA GLY A 360 6.32 11.47 18.79
C GLY A 360 4.86 11.93 18.75
N ARG A 361 4.08 11.35 17.85
CA ARG A 361 2.62 11.56 17.69
C ARG A 361 1.80 10.53 18.49
N TRP A 362 2.42 9.73 19.37
CA TRP A 362 1.83 8.55 20.05
C TRP A 362 0.45 8.78 20.68
N ARG A 363 0.21 9.94 21.31
CA ARG A 363 -1.08 10.26 21.94
C ARG A 363 -2.21 10.42 20.89
N GLN A 364 -1.90 10.98 19.73
CA GLN A 364 -2.84 11.08 18.60
C GLN A 364 -2.98 9.74 17.88
N ALA A 365 -1.91 8.94 17.79
CA ALA A 365 -1.96 7.59 17.22
C ALA A 365 -2.88 6.66 18.04
N GLY A 366 -2.78 6.70 19.37
CA GLY A 366 -3.69 5.99 20.27
C GLY A 366 -5.16 6.42 20.11
N ALA A 367 -5.42 7.72 20.11
CA ALA A 367 -6.78 8.26 19.94
C ALA A 367 -7.40 7.89 18.58
N LEU A 368 -6.63 8.01 17.49
CA LEU A 368 -7.09 7.63 16.15
C LEU A 368 -7.31 6.11 16.03
N PHE A 369 -6.40 5.30 16.59
CA PHE A 369 -6.52 3.85 16.58
C PHE A 369 -7.77 3.37 17.36
N GLU A 370 -8.00 3.91 18.56
CA GLU A 370 -9.24 3.64 19.31
C GLU A 370 -10.49 4.02 18.50
N GLN A 371 -10.49 5.20 17.86
CA GLN A 371 -11.60 5.65 17.04
C GLN A 371 -11.92 4.63 15.93
N VAL A 372 -10.95 4.33 15.05
CA VAL A 372 -11.18 3.48 13.87
C VAL A 372 -11.40 2.00 14.19
N ALA A 373 -11.03 1.56 15.41
CA ALA A 373 -11.21 0.19 15.89
C ALA A 373 -12.46 -0.01 16.79
N LEU A 374 -12.99 1.03 17.44
CA LEU A 374 -14.03 0.89 18.48
C LEU A 374 -15.31 1.70 18.25
N ASP A 375 -15.34 2.64 17.29
CA ASP A 375 -16.53 3.45 16.99
C ASP A 375 -17.73 2.61 16.51
N GLY A 376 -18.93 3.17 16.65
CA GLY A 376 -20.19 2.52 16.28
C GLY A 376 -20.22 2.16 14.79
N ASP A 377 -19.93 3.15 13.96
CA ASP A 377 -19.82 3.01 12.51
C ASP A 377 -18.42 2.54 12.11
N PHE A 378 -18.32 1.63 11.13
CA PHE A 378 -17.05 1.24 10.56
C PHE A 378 -16.58 2.30 9.56
N ALA A 379 -15.55 3.07 9.93
CA ALA A 379 -14.89 3.98 8.99
C ALA A 379 -14.32 3.19 7.79
N ASP A 380 -14.65 3.60 6.56
CA ASP A 380 -14.20 2.94 5.33
C ASP A 380 -12.68 2.72 5.29
N PHE A 381 -11.92 3.78 5.60
CA PHE A 381 -10.46 3.80 5.63
C PHE A 381 -9.99 4.64 6.82
N LEU A 382 -8.99 4.18 7.58
CA LEU A 382 -8.37 4.93 8.68
C LEU A 382 -7.68 6.22 8.19
N THR A 383 -7.28 6.23 6.92
CA THR A 383 -6.64 7.37 6.26
C THR A 383 -7.58 8.58 6.14
N VAL A 384 -8.91 8.40 6.14
CA VAL A 384 -9.87 9.52 6.05
C VAL A 384 -9.87 10.37 7.34
N PRO A 385 -10.16 9.84 8.55
CA PRO A 385 -10.00 10.60 9.79
C PRO A 385 -8.53 10.93 10.07
N GLY A 386 -7.58 10.06 9.70
CA GLY A 386 -6.15 10.32 9.85
C GLY A 386 -5.64 11.52 9.06
N TYR A 387 -6.14 11.75 7.84
CA TYR A 387 -5.68 12.86 7.00
C TYR A 387 -5.97 14.23 7.63
N ALA A 388 -7.06 14.36 8.40
CA ALA A 388 -7.38 15.55 9.17
C ALA A 388 -6.39 15.86 10.31
N LEU A 389 -5.45 14.96 10.60
CA LEU A 389 -4.37 15.13 11.59
C LEU A 389 -2.98 15.34 10.95
N LEU A 390 -2.88 15.31 9.62
CA LEU A 390 -1.70 15.69 8.85
C LEU A 390 -1.76 17.16 8.43
N ASP A 391 -0.58 17.78 8.25
CA ASP A 391 -0.38 19.15 7.75
C ASP A 391 -0.32 19.21 6.20
#